data_AF-A0A964EQS7-F1
#
_entry.id   AF-A0A964EQS7-F1
#
_cell.length_a   1.000
_cell.length_b   1.000
_cell.length_c   1.000
_cell.angle_alpha   90.00
_cell.angle_beta   90.00
_cell.angle_gamma   90.00
#
_symmetry.space_group_name_H-M   'P 1'
#
loop_
_entity.id
_entity.type
_entity.pdbx_description
1 polymer ?
#
loop_
_entity_poly.entity_id
_entity_poly.type
_entity_poly.pdbx_seq_one_letter_code
_entity_poly.pdbx_strand_id
1 'polypeptide(L)'
;MLRTLGFGLLFGFLLSRVGATDFDTIASMFLLTDLHLFGVMGLAMVVAGLGMAWFRARQVRSAVGLPMTLERKPMKPGLIVGGLIFGAGWALTGTCPGTALAQLGEGKLTALATIAGILAGTALYRVLGASLEARLAGGRARGALERPTTEAA
;
A
#
# COMPACT_ATOMS: atom_id res chain seq x y z
N MET A 1 8.97 18.47 -9.81
CA MET A 1 9.82 17.29 -10.05
C MET A 1 11.03 17.22 -9.13
N LEU A 2 11.89 18.23 -9.05
CA LEU A 2 13.10 18.16 -8.19
C LEU A 2 12.78 17.97 -6.69
N ARG A 3 11.72 18.63 -6.20
CA ARG A 3 11.28 18.52 -4.80
C ARG A 3 10.83 17.09 -4.42
N THR A 4 10.15 16.38 -5.32
CA THR A 4 9.67 15.01 -5.05
C THR A 4 10.79 13.97 -5.11
N LEU A 5 11.78 14.17 -6.00
CA LEU A 5 13.00 13.36 -6.02
C LEU A 5 13.80 13.52 -4.72
N GLY A 6 13.96 14.75 -4.23
CA GLY A 6 14.65 15.01 -2.96
C GLY A 6 13.99 14.32 -1.77
N PHE A 7 12.65 14.35 -1.68
CA PHE A 7 11.92 13.61 -0.63
C PHE A 7 12.09 12.09 -0.75
N GLY A 8 12.09 11.53 -1.97
CA GLY A 8 12.30 10.10 -2.19
C GLY A 8 13.70 9.63 -1.80
N LEU A 9 14.72 10.39 -2.17
CA LEU A 9 16.12 10.14 -1.80
C LEU A 9 16.34 10.21 -0.29
N LEU A 10 15.77 11.24 0.36
CA LEU A 10 15.82 11.39 1.80
C LEU A 10 15.12 10.21 2.51
N PHE A 11 13.94 9.81 2.03
CA PHE A 11 13.21 8.68 2.58
C PHE A 11 13.98 7.36 2.44
N GLY A 12 14.56 7.09 1.27
CA GLY A 12 15.42 5.91 1.05
C GLY A 12 16.66 5.91 1.94
N PHE A 13 17.31 7.06 2.10
CA PHE A 13 18.46 7.21 2.99
C PHE A 13 18.11 6.99 4.47
N LEU A 14 16.95 7.48 4.91
CA LEU A 14 16.45 7.23 6.27
C LEU A 14 16.16 5.74 6.48
N LEU A 15 15.54 5.06 5.51
CA LEU A 15 15.27 3.62 5.60
C LEU A 15 16.56 2.81 5.70
N SER A 16 17.58 3.17 4.91
CA SER A 16 18.91 2.58 4.97
C SER A 16 19.57 2.76 6.34
N ARG A 17 19.51 3.99 6.89
CA ARG A 17 20.06 4.32 8.22
C ARG A 17 19.36 3.62 9.38
N VAL A 18 18.09 3.29 9.24
CA VAL A 18 17.30 2.61 10.27
C VAL A 18 17.56 1.10 10.28
N GLY A 19 18.26 0.55 9.28
CA GLY A 19 18.49 -0.90 9.17
C GLY A 19 17.23 -1.68 8.76
N ALA A 20 16.20 -0.99 8.23
CA ALA A 20 14.97 -1.61 7.73
C ALA A 20 15.17 -2.35 6.40
N THR A 21 16.40 -2.40 5.89
CA THR A 21 16.83 -3.08 4.67
C THR A 21 17.46 -4.45 4.94
N ASP A 22 17.61 -4.87 6.21
CA ASP A 22 18.11 -6.19 6.58
C ASP A 22 16.99 -7.10 7.10
N PHE A 23 16.99 -8.35 6.62
CA PHE A 23 15.97 -9.35 6.96
C PHE A 23 16.07 -9.80 8.43
N ASP A 24 17.29 -9.95 8.96
CA ASP A 24 17.52 -10.33 10.35
C ASP A 24 16.89 -9.33 11.33
N THR A 25 17.01 -8.01 11.07
CA THR A 25 16.42 -6.97 11.92
C THR A 25 14.89 -7.04 11.94
N ILE A 26 14.27 -7.42 10.82
CA ILE A 26 12.82 -7.58 10.72
C ILE A 26 12.38 -8.88 11.41
N ALA A 27 13.15 -9.97 11.28
CA ALA A 27 12.90 -11.22 11.99
C ALA A 27 13.03 -11.04 13.51
N SER A 28 14.04 -10.31 14.00
CA SER A 28 14.23 -9.97 15.42
C SER A 28 13.10 -9.09 15.98
N MET A 29 12.49 -8.24 15.15
CA MET A 29 11.29 -7.48 15.52
C MET A 29 10.09 -8.41 15.75
N PHE A 30 9.91 -9.42 14.88
CA PHE A 30 8.84 -10.41 15.03
C PHE A 30 9.05 -11.37 16.21
N LEU A 31 10.31 -11.64 16.57
CA LEU A 31 10.68 -12.42 17.75
C LEU A 31 10.68 -11.58 19.04
N LEU A 32 10.30 -10.29 18.99
CA LEU A 32 10.34 -9.33 20.10
C LEU A 32 11.69 -9.24 20.84
N THR A 33 12.78 -9.62 20.17
CA THR A 33 14.13 -9.56 20.76
C THR A 33 14.69 -8.15 20.68
N ASP A 34 14.35 -7.42 19.62
CA ASP A 34 14.74 -6.03 19.39
C ASP A 34 13.52 -5.15 19.10
N LEU A 35 13.11 -4.36 20.09
CA LEU A 35 11.95 -3.46 19.99
C LEU A 35 12.27 -2.13 19.29
N HIS A 36 13.51 -1.92 18.86
CA HIS A 36 13.96 -0.68 18.23
C HIS A 36 13.15 -0.37 16.95
N LEU A 37 13.03 -1.34 16.04
CA LEU A 37 12.33 -1.14 14.77
C LEU A 37 10.80 -0.96 14.96
N PHE A 38 10.23 -1.68 15.93
CA PHE A 38 8.82 -1.54 16.31
C PHE A 38 8.52 -0.12 16.85
N GLY A 39 9.42 0.41 17.69
CA GLY A 39 9.32 1.77 18.21
C GLY A 39 9.41 2.83 17.11
N VAL A 40 10.33 2.66 16.14
CA VAL A 40 10.46 3.57 14.99
C VAL A 40 9.20 3.57 14.13
N MET A 41 8.66 2.39 13.79
CA MET A 41 7.42 2.27 13.01
C MET A 41 6.22 2.87 13.74
N GLY A 42 6.07 2.60 15.04
CA GLY A 42 5.02 3.15 15.87
C GLY A 42 5.08 4.68 15.94
N LEU A 43 6.27 5.25 16.20
CA LEU A 43 6.47 6.69 16.23
C LEU A 43 6.19 7.31 14.85
N ALA A 44 6.66 6.69 13.78
CA ALA A 44 6.38 7.14 12.41
C ALA A 44 4.88 7.18 12.11
N MET A 45 4.12 6.17 12.54
CA MET A 45 2.66 6.13 12.40
C MET A 45 1.98 7.25 13.19
N VAL A 46 2.41 7.48 14.44
CA VAL A 46 1.87 8.57 15.28
C VAL A 46 2.18 9.94 14.66
N VAL A 47 3.43 10.18 14.26
CA VAL A 47 3.84 11.44 13.63
C VAL A 47 3.12 11.67 12.31
N ALA A 48 2.97 10.64 11.47
CA ALA A 48 2.22 10.73 10.22
C ALA A 48 0.73 10.99 10.47
N GLY A 49 0.13 10.31 11.46
CA GLY A 49 -1.26 10.50 11.86
C GLY A 49 -1.54 11.90 12.40
N LEU A 50 -0.69 12.39 13.31
CA LEU A 50 -0.77 13.75 13.86
C LEU A 50 -0.50 14.80 12.77
N GLY A 51 0.48 14.56 11.89
CA GLY A 51 0.76 15.42 10.75
C GLY A 51 -0.46 15.53 9.82
N MET A 52 -1.07 14.41 9.46
CA MET A 52 -2.28 14.38 8.64
C MET A 52 -3.47 15.06 9.33
N ALA A 53 -3.66 14.83 10.64
CA ALA A 53 -4.70 15.49 11.42
C ALA A 53 -4.49 17.01 11.48
N TRP A 54 -3.23 17.45 11.65
CA TRP A 54 -2.85 18.86 11.64
C TRP A 54 -3.06 19.51 10.28
N PHE A 55 -2.65 18.83 9.19
CA PHE A 55 -2.89 19.29 7.82
C PHE A 55 -4.38 19.40 7.50
N ARG A 56 -5.19 18.46 8.02
CA ARG A 56 -6.66 18.50 7.91
C ARG A 56 -7.25 19.68 8.69
N ALA A 57 -6.79 19.92 9.91
CA ALA A 57 -7.26 21.01 10.77
C ALA A 57 -6.93 22.39 10.18
N ARG A 58 -5.81 22.53 9.48
CA ARG A 58 -5.37 23.79 8.87
C ARG A 58 -5.82 24.01 7.43
N GLN A 59 -6.61 23.10 6.83
CA GLN A 59 -7.09 23.24 5.44
C GLN A 59 -5.97 23.62 4.46
N VAL A 60 -4.76 23.10 4.67
CA VAL A 60 -3.60 23.55 3.89
C VAL A 60 -3.77 23.05 2.47
N ARG A 61 -3.96 23.99 1.54
CA ARG A 61 -4.10 23.72 0.12
C ARG A 61 -2.91 22.90 -0.35
N SER A 62 -3.17 21.85 -1.12
CA SER A 62 -2.13 21.12 -1.84
C SER A 62 -1.30 22.12 -2.68
N ALA A 63 -0.05 21.81 -2.98
CA ALA A 63 0.78 22.61 -3.89
C ALA A 63 0.23 22.73 -5.33
N VAL A 64 -0.98 22.21 -5.57
CA VAL A 64 -1.72 22.19 -6.84
C VAL A 64 -3.12 22.83 -6.69
N GLY A 65 -3.49 23.36 -5.52
CA GLY A 65 -4.76 24.07 -5.33
C GLY A 65 -6.03 23.21 -5.34
N LEU A 66 -5.91 21.88 -5.46
CA LEU A 66 -7.04 20.97 -5.29
C LEU A 66 -7.31 20.71 -3.80
N PRO A 67 -8.59 20.66 -3.38
CA PRO A 67 -8.95 20.21 -2.05
C PRO A 67 -8.43 18.77 -1.87
N MET A 68 -7.80 18.50 -0.74
CA MET A 68 -7.44 17.13 -0.34
C MET A 68 -8.73 16.38 0.02
N THR A 69 -9.52 16.03 -1.00
CA THR A 69 -10.64 15.10 -0.84
C THR A 69 -10.02 13.73 -0.63
N LEU A 70 -9.87 13.37 0.63
CA LEU A 70 -9.58 12.00 1.03
C LEU A 70 -10.82 11.18 0.68
N GLU A 71 -10.90 10.75 -0.58
CA GLU A 71 -11.95 9.87 -1.06
C GLU A 71 -11.84 8.59 -0.22
N ARG A 72 -12.78 8.41 0.72
CA ARG A 72 -12.73 7.26 1.63
C ARG A 72 -12.99 6.03 0.79
N LYS A 73 -11.94 5.23 0.57
CA LYS A 73 -12.07 4.00 -0.21
C LYS A 73 -13.13 3.12 0.46
N PRO A 74 -14.25 2.79 -0.23
CA PRO A 74 -15.30 2.01 0.38
C PRO A 74 -14.74 0.65 0.80
N MET A 75 -15.08 0.22 2.01
CA MET A 75 -14.67 -1.08 2.53
C MET A 75 -15.33 -2.17 1.66
N LYS A 76 -14.56 -2.73 0.74
CA LYS A 76 -14.95 -3.90 -0.04
C LYS A 76 -14.51 -5.15 0.72
N PRO A 77 -15.30 -6.23 0.76
CA PRO A 77 -14.91 -7.48 1.42
C PRO A 77 -13.60 -8.05 0.85
N GLY A 78 -13.30 -7.80 -0.42
CA GLY A 78 -12.01 -8.15 -1.03
C GLY A 78 -10.78 -7.47 -0.40
N LEU A 79 -10.95 -6.37 0.35
CA LEU A 79 -9.85 -5.70 1.05
C LEU A 79 -9.34 -6.50 2.26
N ILE A 80 -10.24 -7.22 2.94
CA ILE A 80 -9.87 -8.06 4.09
C ILE A 80 -9.04 -9.25 3.61
N VAL A 81 -9.53 -9.94 2.57
CA VAL A 81 -8.83 -11.09 1.96
C VAL A 81 -7.49 -10.64 1.37
N GLY A 82 -7.48 -9.53 0.63
CA GLY A 82 -6.24 -8.97 0.07
C GLY A 82 -5.24 -8.54 1.14
N GLY A 83 -5.72 -7.95 2.25
CA GLY A 83 -4.88 -7.56 3.39
C GLY A 83 -4.23 -8.74 4.09
N LEU A 84 -4.97 -9.85 4.27
CA LEU A 84 -4.43 -11.09 4.83
C LEU A 84 -3.36 -11.71 3.94
N ILE A 85 -3.60 -11.80 2.63
CA ILE A 85 -2.64 -12.34 1.66
C ILE A 85 -1.38 -11.46 1.61
N PHE A 86 -1.56 -10.14 1.59
CA PHE A 86 -0.44 -9.18 1.60
C PHE A 86 0.38 -9.27 2.88
N GLY A 87 -0.29 -9.35 4.04
CA GLY A 87 0.37 -9.52 5.34
C GLY A 87 1.16 -10.83 5.44
N ALA A 88 0.59 -11.94 4.95
CA ALA A 88 1.28 -13.22 4.88
C ALA A 88 2.53 -13.15 3.98
N GLY A 89 2.42 -12.52 2.81
CA GLY A 89 3.56 -12.31 1.92
C GLY A 89 4.66 -11.45 2.54
N TRP A 90 4.29 -10.40 3.29
CA TRP A 90 5.24 -9.58 4.03
C TRP A 90 5.95 -10.37 5.15
N ALA A 91 5.22 -11.21 5.90
CA ALA A 91 5.80 -12.06 6.94
C ALA A 91 6.78 -13.11 6.36
N LEU A 92 6.51 -13.64 5.17
CA LEU A 92 7.37 -14.61 4.48
C LEU A 92 8.65 -13.97 3.93
N THR A 93 8.53 -12.77 3.35
CA THR A 93 9.63 -12.11 2.63
C THR A 93 10.42 -11.11 3.49
N GLY A 94 9.88 -10.72 4.64
CA GLY A 94 10.47 -9.74 5.54
C GLY A 94 10.76 -8.41 4.84
N THR A 95 10.08 -8.10 3.74
CA THR A 95 10.35 -6.91 2.92
C THR A 95 9.04 -6.33 2.43
N CYS A 96 8.85 -5.03 2.61
CA CYS A 96 7.67 -4.32 2.12
C CYS A 96 8.01 -3.64 0.77
N PRO A 97 7.01 -3.23 -0.03
CA PRO A 97 7.28 -2.60 -1.33
C PRO A 97 8.15 -1.33 -1.22
N GLY A 98 8.08 -0.61 -0.11
CA GLY A 98 8.92 0.57 0.14
C GLY A 98 10.38 0.22 0.44
N THR A 99 10.62 -0.79 1.29
CA THR A 99 11.99 -1.23 1.62
C THR A 99 12.62 -2.01 0.48
N ALA A 100 11.84 -2.71 -0.35
CA ALA A 100 12.35 -3.36 -1.57
C ALA A 100 13.00 -2.35 -2.52
N LEU A 101 12.39 -1.17 -2.71
CA LEU A 101 12.96 -0.11 -3.55
C LEU A 101 14.23 0.49 -2.94
N ALA A 102 14.28 0.63 -1.61
CA ALA A 102 15.49 1.08 -0.91
C ALA A 102 16.63 0.06 -1.00
N GLN A 103 16.34 -1.23 -0.80
CA GLN A 103 17.30 -2.33 -0.94
C GLN A 103 17.86 -2.45 -2.36
N LEU A 104 17.02 -2.21 -3.38
CA LEU A 104 17.48 -2.15 -4.76
C LEU A 104 18.48 -1.01 -4.99
N GLY A 105 18.25 0.15 -4.37
CA GLY A 105 19.17 1.29 -4.38
C GLY A 105 20.48 1.03 -3.65
N GLU A 106 20.49 0.14 -2.66
CA GLU A 106 21.69 -0.35 -1.95
C GLU A 106 22.44 -1.45 -2.72
N GLY A 107 21.87 -1.99 -3.80
CA GLY A 107 22.48 -3.06 -4.59
C GLY A 107 22.22 -4.48 -4.07
N LYS A 108 21.26 -4.67 -3.16
CA LYS A 108 20.88 -6.01 -2.66
C LYS A 108 20.05 -6.76 -3.70
N LEU A 109 20.58 -7.88 -4.21
CA LEU A 109 19.94 -8.74 -5.21
C LEU A 109 18.62 -9.37 -4.73
N THR A 110 18.45 -9.53 -3.41
CA THR A 110 17.22 -10.04 -2.78
C THR A 110 15.99 -9.18 -3.12
N ALA A 111 16.18 -7.86 -3.29
CA ALA A 111 15.11 -6.94 -3.67
C ALA A 111 14.51 -7.22 -5.05
N LEU A 112 15.32 -7.71 -5.99
CA LEU A 112 14.85 -8.02 -7.35
C LEU A 112 13.81 -9.14 -7.34
N ALA A 113 14.01 -10.17 -6.51
CA ALA A 113 13.06 -11.26 -6.36
C ALA A 113 11.73 -10.76 -5.76
N THR A 114 11.78 -9.87 -4.77
CA THR A 114 10.56 -9.29 -4.17
C THR A 114 9.83 -8.39 -5.14
N ILE A 115 10.54 -7.55 -5.89
CA ILE A 115 9.97 -6.66 -6.90
C ILE A 115 9.34 -7.47 -8.04
N ALA A 116 10.01 -8.52 -8.50
CA ALA A 116 9.47 -9.43 -9.50
C ALA A 116 8.18 -10.10 -9.00
N GLY A 117 8.15 -10.55 -7.74
CA GLY A 117 6.95 -11.09 -7.11
C GLY A 117 5.79 -10.09 -7.01
N ILE A 118 6.08 -8.82 -6.67
CA ILE A 118 5.08 -7.74 -6.62
C ILE A 118 4.52 -7.47 -8.03
N LEU A 119 5.40 -7.39 -9.05
CA LEU A 119 4.98 -7.16 -10.43
C LEU A 119 4.16 -8.34 -10.97
N ALA A 120 4.60 -9.57 -10.74
CA ALA A 120 3.87 -10.77 -11.14
C ALA A 120 2.51 -10.87 -10.43
N GLY A 121 2.47 -10.64 -9.11
CA GLY A 121 1.23 -10.67 -8.33
C GLY A 121 0.23 -9.60 -8.74
N THR A 122 0.70 -8.37 -9.01
CA THR A 122 -0.16 -7.28 -9.50
C THR A 122 -0.65 -7.53 -10.93
N ALA A 123 0.21 -8.05 -11.82
CA ALA A 123 -0.20 -8.44 -13.17
C ALA A 123 -1.25 -9.55 -13.15
N LEU A 124 -1.03 -10.59 -12.32
CA LEU A 124 -1.97 -11.69 -12.15
C LEU A 124 -3.31 -11.19 -11.60
N TYR A 125 -3.30 -10.36 -10.55
CA TYR A 125 -4.51 -9.77 -9.99
C TYR A 125 -5.26 -8.92 -11.02
N ARG A 126 -4.56 -8.19 -11.89
CA ARG A 126 -5.18 -7.42 -12.97
C ARG A 126 -5.87 -8.31 -13.99
N VAL A 127 -5.26 -9.42 -14.40
CA VAL A 127 -5.85 -10.34 -15.38
C VAL A 127 -7.08 -11.06 -14.81
N LEU A 128 -6.97 -11.57 -13.56
CA LEU A 128 -8.12 -12.18 -12.88
C LEU A 128 -9.22 -11.16 -12.58
N GLY A 129 -8.85 -9.95 -12.14
CA GLY A 129 -9.77 -8.86 -11.85
C GLY A 129 -10.54 -8.39 -13.09
N ALA A 130 -9.87 -8.22 -14.22
CA ALA A 130 -10.51 -7.88 -15.50
C ALA A 130 -11.54 -8.94 -15.92
N SER A 131 -11.22 -10.22 -15.69
CA SER A 131 -12.11 -11.34 -15.99
C SER A 131 -13.34 -11.37 -15.07
N LEU A 132 -13.16 -11.00 -13.79
CA LEU A 132 -14.24 -10.93 -12.81
C LEU A 132 -15.14 -9.72 -13.03
N GLU A 133 -14.56 -8.57 -13.36
CA GLU A 133 -15.30 -7.35 -13.72
C GLU A 133 -16.10 -7.53 -15.01
N ALA A 134 -15.54 -8.25 -16.01
CA ALA A 134 -16.29 -8.62 -17.21
C ALA A 134 -17.50 -9.52 -16.89
N ARG A 135 -17.34 -10.49 -15.98
CA ARG A 135 -18.43 -11.35 -15.50
C ARG A 135 -19.48 -10.60 -14.69
N LEU A 136 -19.05 -9.66 -13.84
CA LEU A 136 -19.94 -8.82 -13.05
C LEU A 136 -20.67 -7.79 -13.93
N ALA A 137 -20.02 -7.24 -14.95
CA ALA A 137 -20.67 -6.37 -15.94
C ALA A 137 -21.75 -7.13 -16.72
N GLY A 138 -21.49 -8.38 -17.12
CA GLY A 138 -22.49 -9.25 -17.74
C GLY A 138 -23.66 -9.61 -16.83
N GLY A 139 -23.41 -9.84 -15.53
CA GLY A 139 -24.47 -10.08 -14.54
C GLY A 139 -25.27 -8.81 -14.18
N ARG A 140 -24.62 -7.65 -14.15
CA ARG A 140 -25.26 -6.35 -13.88
C ARG A 140 -26.10 -5.86 -15.06
N ALA A 141 -25.71 -6.22 -16.30
CA ALA A 141 -26.53 -6.02 -17.49
C ALA A 141 -27.80 -6.90 -17.47
N ARG A 142 -27.72 -8.15 -16.99
CA ARG A 142 -28.89 -9.02 -16.80
C ARG A 142 -29.81 -8.53 -15.68
N GLY A 143 -29.26 -8.15 -14.53
CA GLY A 143 -30.05 -7.58 -13.41
C GLY A 143 -30.64 -6.19 -13.69
N ALA A 144 -30.15 -5.46 -14.69
CA ALA A 144 -30.76 -4.22 -15.17
C ALA A 144 -31.95 -4.47 -16.12
N LEU A 145 -32.00 -5.62 -16.79
CA LEU A 145 -33.12 -6.05 -17.65
C LEU A 145 -34.23 -6.77 -16.87
N GLU A 146 -33.92 -7.34 -15.70
CA GLU A 146 -34.90 -7.98 -14.80
C GLU A 146 -35.62 -7.00 -13.86
N ARG A 147 -35.37 -5.68 -13.93
CA ARG A 147 -36.25 -4.72 -13.25
C ARG A 147 -37.54 -4.61 -14.07
N PRO A 148 -38.63 -5.26 -13.65
CA PRO A 148 -39.87 -5.21 -14.40
C PRO A 148 -40.38 -3.77 -14.34
N THR A 149 -41.02 -3.37 -15.43
CA THR A 149 -41.82 -2.17 -15.62
C THR A 149 -43.04 -2.14 -14.68
N THR A 150 -42.85 -2.20 -13.36
CA THR A 150 -43.91 -2.08 -12.33
C THR A 150 -43.95 -0.71 -11.67
N GLU A 151 -43.49 0.32 -12.38
CA GLU A 151 -43.61 1.73 -11.96
C GLU A 151 -44.28 2.60 -13.06
N ALA A 152 -45.13 1.97 -13.89
CA ALA A 152 -46.10 2.66 -14.73
C ALA A 152 -47.50 2.29 -14.21
N ALA A 153 -47.81 2.82 -13.03
CA ALA A 153 -49.17 2.95 -12.50
C ALA A 153 -49.74 4.30 -12.94
#